data_AF-A0A9N8PUK9-F1
#
_entry.id   AF-A0A9N8PUK9-F1
#
_cell.length_a   1.000
_cell.length_b   1.000
_cell.length_c   1.000
_cell.angle_alpha   90.00
_cell.angle_beta   90.00
_cell.angle_gamma   90.00
#
_symmetry.space_group_name_H-M   'P 1'
#
loop_
_entity.id
_entity.type
_entity.pdbx_description
1 polymer ?
#
loop_
_entity_poly.entity_id
_entity_poly.type
_entity_poly.pdbx_seq_one_letter_code
_entity_poly.pdbx_strand_id
1 'polypeptide(L)'
;MARSTTQDQAVKLDSAVRELITTYDELNSSLVDELWEEPSALEFMQYVARNRPFVVRKGAEDWTAVQKWDSHYLLNVLGDSLVNVAITPFG
;
A
#
# COMPACT_ATOMS: atom_id res chain seq x y z
N MET A 1 -25.86 -23.49 -31.48
CA MET A 1 -25.43 -22.12 -31.87
C MET A 1 -25.24 -21.19 -30.66
N ALA A 2 -26.10 -21.17 -29.63
CA ALA A 2 -25.96 -20.26 -28.48
C ALA A 2 -24.65 -20.36 -27.65
N ARG A 3 -24.04 -21.56 -27.53
CA ARG A 3 -22.78 -21.75 -26.77
C ARG A 3 -21.56 -21.07 -27.41
N SER A 4 -21.56 -20.86 -28.72
CA SER A 4 -20.45 -20.19 -29.43
C SER A 4 -20.39 -18.70 -29.06
N THR A 5 -21.55 -18.05 -28.97
CA THR A 5 -21.65 -16.62 -28.68
C THR A 5 -21.24 -16.28 -27.25
N THR A 6 -21.58 -17.13 -26.28
CA THR A 6 -21.14 -16.95 -24.88
C THR A 6 -19.63 -17.12 -24.73
N GLN A 7 -19.03 -18.08 -25.45
CA GLN A 7 -17.58 -18.27 -25.46
C GLN A 7 -16.86 -17.06 -26.08
N ASP A 8 -17.37 -16.54 -27.19
CA ASP A 8 -16.81 -15.35 -27.84
C ASP A 8 -16.93 -14.09 -26.96
N GLN A 9 -18.02 -13.95 -26.21
CA GLN A 9 -18.20 -12.88 -25.23
C GLN A 9 -17.21 -12.99 -24.07
N ALA A 10 -16.97 -14.20 -23.56
CA ALA A 10 -16.01 -14.42 -22.48
C ALA A 10 -14.59 -14.06 -22.91
N VAL A 11 -14.18 -14.43 -24.13
CA VAL A 11 -12.86 -14.07 -24.68
C VAL A 11 -12.72 -12.56 -24.86
N LYS A 12 -13.75 -11.88 -25.38
CA LYS A 12 -13.75 -10.41 -25.50
C LYS A 12 -13.64 -9.72 -24.14
N LEU A 13 -14.34 -10.24 -23.13
CA LEU A 13 -14.27 -9.70 -21.77
C LEU A 13 -12.87 -9.88 -21.16
N ASP A 14 -12.26 -11.06 -21.29
CA ASP A 14 -10.88 -11.31 -20.82
C ASP A 14 -9.89 -10.35 -21.49
N SER A 15 -9.98 -10.18 -22.81
CA SER A 15 -9.15 -9.22 -23.56
C SER A 15 -9.33 -7.79 -23.06
N ALA A 16 -10.58 -7.34 -22.85
CA ALA A 16 -10.87 -6.00 -22.38
C ALA A 16 -10.37 -5.74 -20.96
N VAL A 17 -10.46 -6.74 -20.07
CA VAL A 17 -9.95 -6.65 -18.69
C VAL A 17 -8.41 -6.58 -18.68
N ARG A 18 -7.74 -7.38 -19.52
CA ARG A 18 -6.27 -7.33 -19.66
C ARG A 18 -5.82 -5.98 -20.19
N GLU A 19 -6.44 -5.50 -21.25
CA GLU A 19 -6.14 -4.18 -21.83
C GLU A 19 -6.35 -3.08 -20.79
N LEU A 20 -7.45 -3.11 -20.03
CA LEU A 20 -7.69 -2.15 -18.96
C LEU A 20 -6.57 -2.13 -17.90
N ILE A 21 -6.13 -3.31 -17.44
CA ILE A 21 -5.07 -3.43 -16.44
C ILE A 21 -3.74 -2.93 -17.01
N THR A 22 -3.37 -3.38 -18.20
CA THR A 22 -2.11 -3.01 -18.85
C THR A 22 -2.07 -1.51 -19.16
N THR A 23 -3.13 -0.95 -19.74
CA THR A 23 -3.19 0.49 -20.02
C THR A 23 -3.19 1.32 -18.74
N TYR A 24 -3.86 0.88 -17.67
CA TYR A 24 -3.78 1.56 -16.38
C TYR A 24 -2.35 1.59 -15.84
N ASP A 25 -1.65 0.45 -15.87
CA ASP A 25 -0.26 0.35 -15.40
C ASP A 25 0.71 1.16 -16.28
N GLU A 26 0.53 1.16 -17.60
CA GLU A 26 1.37 1.95 -18.52
C GLU A 26 1.18 3.47 -18.37
N LEU A 27 -0.04 3.91 -18.06
CA LEU A 27 -0.36 5.34 -17.88
C LEU A 27 0.02 5.88 -16.50
N ASN A 28 0.26 5.01 -15.52
CA ASN A 28 0.56 5.41 -14.15
C ASN A 28 1.96 4.93 -13.76
N SER A 29 2.78 5.84 -13.26
CA SER A 29 4.12 5.45 -12.79
C SER A 29 4.04 4.44 -11.64
N SER A 30 4.79 3.34 -11.79
CA SER A 30 5.00 2.31 -10.77
C SER A 30 5.95 2.76 -9.64
N LEU A 31 6.57 3.94 -9.78
CA LEU A 31 7.41 4.52 -8.73
C LEU A 31 6.52 5.03 -7.59
N VAL A 32 6.89 4.64 -6.36
CA VAL A 32 6.31 5.21 -5.15
C VAL A 32 7.04 6.52 -4.85
N ASP A 33 6.30 7.63 -4.83
CA ASP A 33 6.87 8.95 -4.60
C ASP A 33 7.34 9.08 -3.13
N GLU A 34 8.45 9.80 -2.93
CA GLU A 34 8.99 10.10 -1.60
C GLU A 34 8.94 11.62 -1.35
N LEU A 35 8.22 12.01 -0.30
CA LEU A 35 8.12 13.37 0.18
C LEU A 35 9.09 13.55 1.35
N TRP A 36 9.85 14.64 1.36
CA TRP A 36 10.80 14.94 2.44
C TRP A 36 10.20 15.80 3.54
N GLU A 37 8.98 16.28 3.34
CA GLU A 37 8.21 17.12 4.25
C GLU A 37 6.75 16.64 4.25
N GLU A 38 6.01 16.98 5.30
CA GLU A 38 4.58 16.67 5.39
C GLU A 38 3.80 17.46 4.32
N PRO A 39 3.01 16.81 3.45
CA PRO A 39 2.20 17.52 2.46
C PRO A 39 1.09 18.31 3.16
N SER A 40 0.71 19.44 2.57
CA SER A 40 -0.54 20.10 2.96
C SER A 40 -1.75 19.18 2.71
N ALA A 41 -2.87 19.42 3.38
CA ALA A 41 -4.09 18.65 3.18
C ALA A 41 -4.53 18.61 1.70
N LEU A 42 -4.30 19.69 0.95
CA LEU A 42 -4.61 19.74 -0.47
C LEU A 42 -3.70 18.83 -1.29
N GLU A 43 -2.39 18.87 -1.06
CA GLU A 43 -1.42 18.01 -1.74
C GLU A 43 -1.64 16.54 -1.39
N PHE A 44 -1.95 16.23 -0.14
CA PHE A 44 -2.36 14.90 0.29
C PHE A 44 -3.56 14.39 -0.50
N MET A 45 -4.61 15.21 -0.63
CA MET A 45 -5.82 14.83 -1.37
C MET A 45 -5.57 14.58 -2.86
N GLN A 46 -4.50 15.14 -3.45
CA GLN A 46 -4.11 14.84 -4.82
C GLN A 46 -3.61 13.40 -4.99
N TYR A 47 -2.93 12.82 -3.99
CA TYR A 47 -2.53 11.42 -3.98
C TYR A 47 -3.73 10.50 -3.72
N VAL A 48 -4.60 10.86 -2.77
CA VAL A 48 -5.84 10.13 -2.46
C VAL A 48 -6.74 10.02 -3.68
N ALA A 49 -6.98 11.13 -4.38
CA ALA A 49 -7.85 11.16 -5.57
C ALA A 49 -7.35 10.27 -6.72
N ARG A 50 -6.03 10.04 -6.79
CA ARG A 50 -5.41 9.16 -7.79
C ARG A 50 -5.22 7.72 -7.29
N ASN A 51 -5.55 7.44 -6.03
CA ASN A 51 -5.28 6.17 -5.35
C ASN A 51 -3.79 5.75 -5.47
N ARG A 52 -2.86 6.72 -5.37
CA ARG A 52 -1.42 6.47 -5.51
C ARG A 52 -0.72 6.48 -4.15
N PRO A 53 0.07 5.43 -3.83
CA PRO A 53 0.86 5.42 -2.61
C PRO A 53 2.04 6.40 -2.71
N PHE A 54 2.48 6.89 -1.56
CA PHE A 54 3.68 7.69 -1.39
C PHE A 54 4.25 7.47 0.02
N VAL A 55 5.50 7.86 0.24
CA VAL A 55 6.17 7.80 1.55
C VAL A 55 6.49 9.22 2.00
N VAL A 56 6.11 9.59 3.24
CA VAL A 56 6.62 10.79 3.89
C VAL A 56 7.85 10.40 4.70
N ARG A 57 9.03 10.79 4.23
CA ARG A 57 10.29 10.62 4.96
C ARG A 57 10.26 11.53 6.18
N LYS A 58 10.72 11.00 7.32
CA LYS A 58 10.79 11.71 8.60
C LYS A 58 9.45 12.24 9.14
N GLY A 59 8.29 11.86 8.59
CA GLY A 59 6.98 12.34 9.06
C GLY A 59 6.62 12.00 10.52
N ALA A 60 7.41 11.16 11.17
CA ALA A 60 7.28 10.80 12.59
C ALA A 60 8.55 11.14 13.42
N GLU A 61 9.47 11.97 12.91
CA GLU A 61 10.76 12.23 13.57
C GLU A 61 10.63 12.79 14.98
N ASP A 62 9.58 13.58 15.22
CA ASP A 62 9.28 14.16 16.53
C ASP A 62 8.56 13.20 17.49
N TRP A 63 8.18 12.00 17.03
CA TRP A 63 7.50 11.04 17.90
C TRP A 63 8.46 10.50 18.95
N THR A 64 8.05 10.53 20.21
CA THR A 64 8.83 9.94 21.31
C THR A 64 9.17 8.47 21.04
N ALA A 65 8.30 7.74 20.35
CA ALA A 65 8.54 6.37 19.94
C ALA A 65 9.79 6.24 19.06
N VAL A 66 9.94 7.08 18.03
CA VAL A 66 11.09 7.05 17.11
C VAL A 66 12.40 7.38 17.84
N GLN A 67 12.34 8.19 18.89
CA GLN A 67 13.51 8.64 19.64
C GLN A 67 13.91 7.70 20.79
N LYS A 68 12.99 6.89 21.32
CA LYS A 68 13.20 6.11 22.55
C LYS A 68 12.99 4.61 22.42
N TRP A 69 12.19 4.14 21.48
CA TRP A 69 11.81 2.73 21.43
C TRP A 69 12.96 1.92 20.84
N ASP A 70 13.76 1.33 21.73
CA ASP A 70 14.62 0.20 21.44
C ASP A 70 14.12 -1.05 22.17
N SER A 71 14.77 -2.19 21.92
CA SER A 71 14.40 -3.46 22.54
C SER A 71 14.52 -3.44 24.07
N HIS A 72 15.47 -2.70 24.64
CA HIS A 72 15.67 -2.60 26.08
C HIS A 72 14.56 -1.77 26.73
N TYR A 73 14.22 -0.63 26.14
CA TYR A 73 13.13 0.22 26.59
C TYR A 73 11.81 -0.54 26.56
N LEU A 74 11.50 -1.21 25.43
CA LEU A 74 10.26 -1.96 25.27
C LEU A 74 10.18 -3.14 26.25
N LEU A 75 11.28 -3.87 26.46
CA LEU A 75 11.31 -4.93 27.48
C LEU A 75 11.08 -4.38 28.88
N ASN A 76 11.69 -3.25 29.22
CA ASN A 76 11.53 -2.63 30.54
C ASN A 76 10.11 -2.13 30.80
N VAL A 77 9.44 -1.56 29.78
CA VAL A 77 8.09 -0.98 29.96
C VAL A 77 6.95 -1.95 29.69
N LEU A 78 7.17 -3.01 28.90
CA LEU A 78 6.13 -3.93 28.43
C LEU A 78 6.49 -5.42 28.61
N GLY A 79 7.62 -5.76 29.24
CA GLY A 79 8.12 -7.15 29.29
C GLY A 79 7.14 -8.17 29.87
N ASP A 80 6.31 -7.77 30.82
CA ASP A 80 5.28 -8.62 31.44
C ASP A 80 3.91 -8.53 30.74
N SER A 81 3.79 -7.74 29.68
CA SER A 81 2.54 -7.56 28.94
C SER A 81 2.34 -8.72 27.95
N LEU A 82 1.28 -9.51 28.17
CA LEU A 82 0.91 -10.56 27.23
C LEU A 82 0.37 -9.94 25.93
N VAL A 83 0.90 -10.39 24.79
CA VAL A 83 0.46 -9.99 23.46
C VAL A 83 0.12 -11.22 22.61
N ASN A 84 -0.80 -11.06 21.68
CA ASN A 84 -1.09 -12.09 20.69
C ASN A 84 0.05 -12.12 19.67
N VAL A 85 0.73 -13.26 19.55
CA VAL A 85 1.84 -13.45 18.62
C VAL A 85 1.38 -14.31 17.45
N ALA A 86 1.51 -13.79 16.23
CA ALA A 86 1.30 -14.57 15.03
C ALA A 86 2.47 -15.55 14.84
N ILE A 87 2.15 -16.83 14.61
CA ILE A 87 3.13 -17.89 14.35
C ILE A 87 2.88 -18.43 12.94
N THR A 88 3.84 -18.21 12.05
CA THR A 88 3.79 -18.53 10.63
C THR A 88 5.06 -19.28 10.23
N PRO A 89 4.98 -20.44 9.53
CA PRO A 89 6.17 -21.23 9.19
C PRO A 89 7.18 -20.55 8.26
N PHE A 90 6.74 -19.56 7.48
CA PHE A 90 7.54 -18.91 6.42
C PHE A 90 7.66 -17.39 6.58
N GLY A 91 7.20 -16.83 7.70
CA GLY A 91 7.00 -15.38 7.87
C GLY A 91 5.55 -14.98 7.68
#